data_AF-A0A9D2UXJ3-F1
#
_entry.id   AF-A0A9D2UXJ3-F1
#
_cell.length_a   1.000
_cell.length_b   1.000
_cell.length_c   1.000
_cell.angle_alpha   90.00
_cell.angle_beta   90.00
_cell.angle_gamma   90.00
#
_symmetry.space_group_name_H-M   'P 1'
#
loop_
_entity.id
_entity.type
_entity.pdbx_description
1 polymer ?
#
loop_
_entity_poly.entity_id
_entity_poly.type
_entity_poly.pdbx_seq_one_letter_code
_entity_poly.pdbx_strand_id
1 'polypeptide(L)'
;MEPKNEQKPVNVLTEFLTDWIRKNSKESAPFYSFEVGKRKNVEQKDVERWIFNCNYLYYRLGDCLFEKGFFSSPSDGDKVLFARLDAFKTIKDSNPLNLRQKTDAAVINELAKDWPPLVKSSRNRLDKLLATMEEFRPTLVGGSKERDEVLDGFIAEMKSEAEFYSSLARTPGGNERAVLDRCKMLIPLWCVKEINPLYTLLIWHDENAISELCERMKESFERCGYSSANGGYKHDAYTVMVKRAQSAYLEDIDYDGSELGEYTITELVSMYDRSQLSVDRIQDSSSFPRGLLAKSQLIWNVVICSIFGPKEVVNPRVEEYTALKRVPRLWGSIDEMREGMCGEVNLRRRYRNRGVETVGRIVMEDVRSSCLWKVIGSVYDEEAPLPPSAYTAQYEDMTGAFIATRCYDGHGRICEGDGDSRYHVEISVKVDESGRKELVARDLGSTNGSYVLRQSGRSEMYYVLKNDDDIGVEAWAPILGVSPEAVEIVDELELRRGDIINLCNSCFEIV
;
A
#
# COMPACT_ATOMS: atom_id res chain seq x y z
N MET A 1 10.34 9.99 -33.41
CA MET A 1 10.39 10.96 -32.29
C MET A 1 8.99 10.95 -31.70
N GLU A 2 8.76 10.17 -30.63
CA GLU A 2 7.43 10.14 -30.00
C GLU A 2 7.08 11.55 -29.51
N PRO A 3 5.84 12.02 -29.72
CA PRO A 3 5.47 13.36 -29.31
C PRO A 3 5.61 13.47 -27.78
N LYS A 4 6.38 14.48 -27.29
CA LYS A 4 6.60 14.80 -25.86
C LYS A 4 5.33 14.79 -24.98
N ASN A 5 4.17 14.90 -25.63
CA ASN A 5 2.85 14.90 -25.02
C ASN A 5 2.31 13.51 -24.63
N GLU A 6 2.70 12.43 -25.32
CA GLU A 6 2.28 11.05 -24.96
C GLU A 6 2.97 10.57 -23.68
N GLN A 7 4.20 11.02 -23.47
CA GLN A 7 5.06 10.53 -22.39
C GLN A 7 4.99 11.40 -21.12
N LYS A 8 3.96 12.24 -20.96
CA LYS A 8 3.74 13.01 -19.73
C LYS A 8 3.41 12.08 -18.56
N PRO A 9 3.80 12.43 -17.32
CA PRO A 9 3.63 11.51 -16.19
C PRO A 9 2.16 11.10 -15.96
N VAL A 10 1.20 12.04 -16.06
CA VAL A 10 -0.23 11.71 -15.95
C VAL A 10 -0.72 10.74 -17.04
N ASN A 11 -0.17 10.82 -18.26
CA ASN A 11 -0.54 9.89 -19.34
C ASN A 11 0.06 8.51 -19.09
N VAL A 12 1.33 8.45 -18.67
CA VAL A 12 1.99 7.21 -18.24
C VAL A 12 1.21 6.52 -17.13
N LEU A 13 0.76 7.27 -16.12
CA LEU A 13 -0.10 6.75 -15.05
C LEU A 13 -1.41 6.18 -15.60
N THR A 14 -2.14 6.96 -16.41
CA THR A 14 -3.45 6.51 -16.93
C THR A 14 -3.33 5.27 -17.83
N GLU A 15 -2.29 5.19 -18.66
CA GLU A 15 -2.02 4.05 -19.54
C GLU A 15 -1.66 2.82 -18.73
N PHE A 16 -0.74 2.97 -17.78
CA PHE A 16 -0.30 1.88 -16.91
C PHE A 16 -1.45 1.28 -16.12
N LEU A 17 -2.25 2.12 -15.45
CA LEU A 17 -3.42 1.66 -14.70
C LEU A 17 -4.43 0.95 -15.61
N THR A 18 -4.68 1.48 -16.81
CA THR A 18 -5.59 0.86 -17.78
C THR A 18 -5.11 -0.52 -18.20
N ASP A 19 -3.83 -0.64 -18.55
CA ASP A 19 -3.23 -1.90 -18.98
C ASP A 19 -3.18 -2.93 -17.83
N TRP A 20 -2.82 -2.47 -16.63
CA TRP A 20 -2.82 -3.32 -15.43
C TRP A 20 -4.23 -3.84 -15.12
N ILE A 21 -5.25 -2.99 -15.17
CA ILE A 21 -6.65 -3.41 -14.92
C ILE A 21 -7.10 -4.44 -15.97
N ARG A 22 -6.77 -4.23 -17.25
CA ARG A 22 -7.13 -5.15 -18.34
C ARG A 22 -6.42 -6.50 -18.20
N LYS A 23 -5.10 -6.48 -17.96
CA LYS A 23 -4.28 -7.68 -17.80
C LYS A 23 -4.73 -8.51 -16.61
N ASN A 24 -5.09 -7.84 -15.53
CA ASN A 24 -5.49 -8.48 -14.28
C ASN A 24 -7.02 -8.55 -14.12
N SER A 25 -7.83 -8.37 -15.17
CA SER A 25 -9.31 -8.21 -15.09
C SER A 25 -10.12 -9.22 -14.25
N LYS A 26 -9.57 -10.40 -13.93
CA LYS A 26 -10.18 -11.37 -13.00
C LYS A 26 -9.81 -11.14 -11.52
N GLU A 27 -8.69 -10.47 -11.27
CA GLU A 27 -8.02 -10.21 -9.99
C GLU A 27 -7.76 -8.71 -9.76
N SER A 28 -8.20 -7.81 -10.66
CA SER A 28 -7.94 -6.35 -10.60
C SER A 28 -9.01 -5.59 -9.83
N ALA A 29 -10.02 -6.30 -9.35
CA ALA A 29 -11.10 -5.76 -8.54
C ALA A 29 -10.65 -5.54 -7.10
N PRO A 30 -10.74 -4.30 -6.61
CA PRO A 30 -11.69 -4.03 -5.55
C PRO A 30 -12.72 -3.16 -6.21
N PHE A 31 -13.69 -3.88 -6.69
CA PHE A 31 -14.81 -3.35 -7.42
C PHE A 31 -16.00 -3.60 -6.49
N TYR A 32 -15.96 -3.09 -5.26
CA TYR A 32 -17.17 -2.88 -4.48
C TYR A 32 -17.93 -1.64 -5.01
N SER A 33 -17.88 -1.42 -6.33
CA SER A 33 -18.66 -0.38 -6.98
C SER A 33 -19.78 -1.04 -7.77
N PHE A 34 -20.94 -0.39 -7.77
CA PHE A 34 -22.13 -0.79 -8.52
C PHE A 34 -21.84 -1.07 -10.02
N GLU A 35 -20.74 -0.57 -10.58
CA GLU A 35 -20.32 -0.82 -11.95
C GLU A 35 -19.85 -2.27 -12.24
N VAL A 36 -19.67 -3.14 -11.25
CA VAL A 36 -19.38 -4.59 -11.49
C VAL A 36 -20.43 -5.27 -12.33
N GLY A 37 -21.69 -4.84 -12.21
CA GLY A 37 -22.78 -5.33 -13.05
C GLY A 37 -22.64 -4.93 -14.52
N LYS A 38 -21.92 -3.83 -14.82
CA LYS A 38 -21.62 -3.37 -16.18
C LYS A 38 -20.30 -4.01 -16.63
N ARG A 39 -20.33 -5.24 -17.17
CA ARG A 39 -19.17 -5.89 -17.84
C ARG A 39 -18.67 -5.07 -19.04
N LYS A 40 -17.96 -3.96 -18.81
CA LYS A 40 -17.30 -3.15 -19.82
C LYS A 40 -15.78 -3.23 -19.60
N ASN A 41 -15.04 -3.31 -20.70
CA ASN A 41 -13.59 -3.15 -20.66
C ASN A 41 -13.27 -1.71 -20.23
N VAL A 42 -12.50 -1.56 -19.16
CA VAL A 42 -12.00 -0.25 -18.71
C VAL A 42 -11.13 0.36 -19.81
N GLU A 43 -11.38 1.62 -20.15
CA GLU A 43 -10.58 2.40 -21.09
C GLU A 43 -9.81 3.53 -20.37
N GLN A 44 -8.77 4.05 -21.02
CA GLN A 44 -7.94 5.12 -20.45
C GLN A 44 -8.75 6.34 -20.01
N LYS A 45 -9.76 6.71 -20.79
CA LYS A 45 -10.68 7.81 -20.47
C LYS A 45 -11.47 7.59 -19.16
N ASP A 46 -11.64 6.34 -18.72
CA ASP A 46 -12.33 6.02 -17.48
C ASP A 46 -11.39 6.26 -16.30
N VAL A 47 -10.15 5.77 -16.39
CA VAL A 47 -9.08 6.05 -15.42
C VAL A 47 -8.80 7.54 -15.30
N GLU A 48 -8.76 8.27 -16.42
CA GLU A 48 -8.66 9.74 -16.44
C GLU A 48 -9.78 10.37 -15.59
N ARG A 49 -11.03 9.92 -15.73
CA ARG A 49 -12.15 10.47 -14.95
C ARG A 49 -12.04 10.14 -13.47
N TRP A 50 -11.46 9.00 -13.10
CA TRP A 50 -11.25 8.63 -11.68
C TRP A 50 -10.17 9.51 -11.03
N ILE A 51 -9.02 9.68 -11.69
CA ILE A 51 -7.93 10.56 -11.22
C ILE A 51 -8.42 12.00 -11.01
N PHE A 52 -9.19 12.52 -11.97
CA PHE A 52 -9.70 13.89 -11.93
C PHE A 52 -11.03 14.03 -11.16
N ASN A 53 -11.56 12.94 -10.61
CA ASN A 53 -12.84 12.87 -9.90
C ASN A 53 -14.03 13.50 -10.66
N CYS A 54 -14.03 13.36 -11.99
CA CYS A 54 -14.97 14.05 -12.87
C CYS A 54 -16.43 13.68 -12.60
N ASN A 55 -16.70 12.42 -12.23
CA ASN A 55 -18.04 11.86 -12.11
C ASN A 55 -18.40 11.57 -10.63
N TYR A 56 -17.97 12.44 -9.71
CA TYR A 56 -18.21 12.31 -8.27
C TYR A 56 -19.65 11.92 -7.90
N LEU A 57 -20.64 12.68 -8.39
CA LEU A 57 -22.05 12.45 -8.06
C LEU A 57 -22.58 11.12 -8.59
N TYR A 58 -22.06 10.66 -9.73
CA TYR A 58 -22.42 9.37 -10.31
C TYR A 58 -21.95 8.22 -9.42
N TYR A 59 -20.70 8.27 -8.96
CA TYR A 59 -20.15 7.24 -8.07
C TYR A 59 -20.87 7.26 -6.71
N ARG A 60 -20.96 8.43 -6.06
CA ARG A 60 -21.63 8.57 -4.76
C ARG A 60 -23.07 8.08 -4.74
N LEU A 61 -23.86 8.44 -5.75
CA LEU A 61 -25.24 7.96 -5.82
C LEU A 61 -25.29 6.47 -6.16
N GLY A 62 -24.47 6.01 -7.10
CA GLY A 62 -24.47 4.60 -7.50
C GLY A 62 -24.08 3.64 -6.39
N ASP A 63 -23.04 3.98 -5.61
CA ASP A 63 -22.61 3.19 -4.46
C ASP A 63 -23.67 3.19 -3.35
N CYS A 64 -24.27 4.36 -3.05
CA CYS A 64 -25.39 4.47 -2.10
C CYS A 64 -26.57 3.56 -2.49
N LEU A 65 -26.96 3.57 -3.77
CA LEU A 65 -28.04 2.71 -4.27
C LEU A 65 -27.67 1.22 -4.20
N PHE A 66 -26.40 0.89 -4.44
CA PHE A 66 -25.92 -0.48 -4.39
C PHE A 66 -25.88 -1.05 -2.97
N GLU A 67 -25.29 -0.31 -2.03
CA GLU A 67 -25.26 -0.67 -0.62
C GLU A 67 -26.66 -0.81 -0.01
N LYS A 68 -27.61 0.04 -0.43
CA LYS A 68 -29.00 0.00 0.06
C LYS A 68 -29.89 -0.95 -0.74
N GLY A 69 -29.32 -1.80 -1.61
CA GLY A 69 -30.04 -2.88 -2.27
C GLY A 69 -31.09 -2.42 -3.29
N PHE A 70 -30.89 -1.26 -3.95
CA PHE A 70 -31.81 -0.79 -4.99
C PHE A 70 -31.72 -1.63 -6.26
N PHE A 71 -30.60 -2.29 -6.51
CA PHE A 71 -30.41 -3.27 -7.57
C PHE A 71 -30.85 -4.65 -7.09
N SER A 72 -31.69 -5.35 -7.85
CA SER A 72 -32.35 -6.58 -7.40
C SER A 72 -32.16 -7.71 -8.41
N SER A 73 -31.02 -8.41 -8.37
CA SER A 73 -30.59 -9.43 -9.35
C SER A 73 -30.61 -8.94 -10.82
N PRO A 74 -29.78 -9.50 -11.73
CA PRO A 74 -29.70 -8.98 -13.10
C PRO A 74 -31.04 -9.12 -13.84
N SER A 75 -31.84 -8.05 -13.79
CA SER A 75 -33.16 -7.92 -14.38
C SER A 75 -33.17 -6.72 -15.34
N ASP A 76 -34.22 -6.60 -16.16
CA ASP A 76 -34.37 -5.43 -17.03
C ASP A 76 -34.58 -4.12 -16.23
N GLY A 77 -35.01 -4.22 -14.97
CA GLY A 77 -35.12 -3.08 -14.05
C GLY A 77 -33.75 -2.47 -13.70
N ASP A 78 -32.74 -3.30 -13.46
CA ASP A 78 -31.38 -2.85 -13.16
C ASP A 78 -30.77 -2.09 -14.36
N LYS A 79 -31.02 -2.55 -15.59
CA LYS A 79 -30.55 -1.86 -16.81
C LYS A 79 -31.15 -0.46 -16.94
N VAL A 80 -32.43 -0.31 -16.63
CA VAL A 80 -33.10 1.01 -16.63
C VAL A 80 -32.49 1.90 -15.55
N LEU A 81 -32.26 1.37 -14.35
CA LEU A 81 -31.64 2.10 -13.25
C LEU A 81 -30.22 2.58 -13.61
N PHE A 82 -29.40 1.70 -14.17
CA PHE A 82 -28.05 2.04 -14.66
C PHE A 82 -28.04 3.09 -15.77
N ALA A 83 -29.01 3.04 -16.69
CA ALA A 83 -29.15 4.04 -17.75
C ALA A 83 -29.59 5.41 -17.21
N ARG A 84 -30.40 5.42 -16.14
CA ARG A 84 -30.78 6.65 -15.44
C ARG A 84 -29.64 7.24 -14.63
N LEU A 85 -28.81 6.39 -14.00
CA LEU A 85 -27.61 6.85 -13.30
C LEU A 85 -26.63 7.57 -14.22
N ASP A 86 -26.53 7.20 -15.50
CA ASP A 86 -25.67 7.90 -16.45
C ASP A 86 -26.03 9.41 -16.61
N ALA A 87 -27.23 9.85 -16.22
CA ALA A 87 -27.59 11.27 -16.19
C ALA A 87 -26.81 12.08 -15.14
N PHE A 88 -26.24 11.42 -14.11
CA PHE A 88 -25.41 12.03 -13.09
C PHE A 88 -23.94 12.19 -13.51
N LYS A 89 -23.54 11.62 -14.65
CA LYS A 89 -22.19 11.78 -15.19
C LYS A 89 -22.03 13.20 -15.72
N THR A 90 -21.04 13.93 -15.20
CA THR A 90 -20.69 15.26 -15.73
C THR A 90 -19.89 15.14 -17.02
N ILE A 91 -19.13 14.05 -17.17
CA ILE A 91 -18.43 13.68 -18.40
C ILE A 91 -18.96 12.33 -18.86
N LYS A 92 -19.64 12.36 -20.01
CA LYS A 92 -20.17 11.17 -20.67
C LYS A 92 -19.07 10.23 -21.14
N ASP A 93 -19.38 8.94 -21.22
CA ASP A 93 -18.47 7.89 -21.69
C ASP A 93 -17.83 8.22 -23.06
N SER A 94 -18.54 8.92 -23.94
CA SER A 94 -18.06 9.33 -25.27
C SER A 94 -16.99 10.43 -25.27
N ASN A 95 -16.77 11.12 -24.15
CA ASN A 95 -15.95 12.34 -24.10
C ASN A 95 -14.69 12.11 -23.27
N PRO A 96 -13.50 12.01 -23.89
CA PRO A 96 -12.22 11.93 -23.17
C PRO A 96 -11.79 13.31 -22.63
N LEU A 97 -10.91 13.35 -21.62
CA LEU A 97 -10.32 14.61 -21.15
C LEU A 97 -9.25 15.15 -22.10
N ASN A 98 -8.75 14.33 -23.02
CA ASN A 98 -7.70 14.67 -23.99
C ASN A 98 -6.42 15.19 -23.31
N LEU A 99 -6.00 14.56 -22.20
CA LEU A 99 -4.86 15.01 -21.39
C LEU A 99 -3.56 15.14 -22.19
N ARG A 100 -3.34 14.25 -23.17
CA ARG A 100 -2.23 14.32 -24.13
C ARG A 100 -2.09 15.69 -24.81
N GLN A 101 -3.19 16.34 -25.15
CA GLN A 101 -3.17 17.63 -25.86
C GLN A 101 -3.05 18.85 -24.93
N LYS A 102 -3.21 18.67 -23.61
CA LYS A 102 -3.17 19.75 -22.63
C LYS A 102 -1.75 20.08 -22.21
N THR A 103 -1.44 21.35 -21.96
CA THR A 103 -0.22 21.73 -21.24
C THR A 103 -0.33 21.34 -19.76
N ASP A 104 0.80 21.27 -19.04
CA ASP A 104 0.81 20.89 -17.62
C ASP A 104 -0.08 21.83 -16.77
N ALA A 105 -0.03 23.14 -17.03
CA ALA A 105 -0.93 24.10 -16.41
C ALA A 105 -2.41 23.84 -16.73
N ALA A 106 -2.73 23.38 -17.94
CA ALA A 106 -4.09 23.02 -18.32
C ALA A 106 -4.55 21.69 -17.67
N VAL A 107 -3.62 20.78 -17.37
CA VAL A 107 -3.89 19.56 -16.58
C VAL A 107 -4.19 19.95 -15.13
N ILE A 108 -3.39 20.83 -14.50
CA ILE A 108 -3.66 21.33 -13.15
C ILE A 108 -5.02 22.04 -13.08
N ASN A 109 -5.33 22.89 -14.07
CA ASN A 109 -6.66 23.53 -14.16
C ASN A 109 -7.79 22.52 -14.38
N GLU A 110 -7.52 21.38 -15.01
CA GLU A 110 -8.50 20.31 -15.16
C GLU A 110 -8.79 19.64 -13.80
N LEU A 111 -7.75 19.42 -12.98
CA LEU A 111 -7.88 18.90 -11.61
C LEU A 111 -8.68 19.86 -10.73
N ALA A 112 -8.36 21.15 -10.79
CA ALA A 112 -8.99 22.19 -9.98
C ALA A 112 -10.52 22.31 -10.15
N LYS A 113 -11.08 21.76 -11.23
CA LYS A 113 -12.54 21.78 -11.47
C LYS A 113 -13.31 20.95 -10.45
N ASP A 114 -12.83 19.77 -10.06
CA ASP A 114 -13.58 18.87 -9.16
C ASP A 114 -12.84 18.57 -7.86
N TRP A 115 -11.83 19.38 -7.54
CA TRP A 115 -11.05 19.33 -6.32
C TRP A 115 -11.15 20.68 -5.57
N PRO A 116 -12.23 20.93 -4.80
CA PRO A 116 -13.29 19.99 -4.41
C PRO A 116 -14.52 19.97 -5.36
N PRO A 117 -15.39 18.94 -5.25
CA PRO A 117 -16.68 18.91 -5.93
C PRO A 117 -17.72 19.77 -5.20
N LEU A 118 -18.95 19.85 -5.74
CA LEU A 118 -20.12 20.52 -5.14
C LEU A 118 -20.01 22.04 -4.95
N VAL A 119 -18.89 22.65 -5.34
CA VAL A 119 -18.72 24.10 -5.36
C VAL A 119 -19.22 24.71 -6.68
N LYS A 120 -19.47 26.03 -6.70
CA LYS A 120 -20.02 26.73 -7.87
C LYS A 120 -19.19 26.57 -9.15
N SER A 121 -17.87 26.46 -9.03
CA SER A 121 -16.95 26.27 -10.15
C SER A 121 -16.81 24.82 -10.61
N SER A 122 -17.35 23.86 -9.86
CA SER A 122 -17.25 22.44 -10.17
C SER A 122 -18.21 22.00 -11.25
N ARG A 123 -17.84 20.92 -11.96
CA ARG A 123 -18.77 20.24 -12.88
C ARG A 123 -19.86 19.51 -12.10
N ASN A 124 -19.51 18.97 -10.94
CA ASN A 124 -20.38 18.27 -10.00
C ASN A 124 -21.08 19.27 -9.10
N ARG A 125 -22.20 19.85 -9.55
CA ARG A 125 -22.91 20.89 -8.79
C ARG A 125 -24.11 20.34 -8.04
N LEU A 126 -24.31 20.82 -6.81
CA LEU A 126 -25.45 20.45 -5.97
C LEU A 126 -26.80 20.83 -6.59
N ASP A 127 -26.91 22.00 -7.24
CA ASP A 127 -28.17 22.42 -7.86
C ASP A 127 -28.57 21.52 -9.04
N LYS A 128 -27.58 21.05 -9.81
CA LYS A 128 -27.80 20.04 -10.86
C LYS A 128 -28.25 18.71 -10.24
N LEU A 129 -27.59 18.25 -9.18
CA LEU A 129 -28.00 17.03 -8.46
C LEU A 129 -29.49 17.11 -8.07
N LEU A 130 -29.89 18.20 -7.40
CA LEU A 130 -31.26 18.37 -6.91
C LEU A 130 -32.27 18.36 -8.06
N ALA A 131 -32.03 19.12 -9.13
CA ALA A 131 -32.92 19.15 -10.28
C ALA A 131 -33.04 17.78 -10.96
N THR A 132 -31.91 17.08 -11.13
CA THR A 132 -31.87 15.74 -11.70
C THR A 132 -32.55 14.71 -10.79
N MET A 133 -32.48 14.89 -9.46
CA MET A 133 -33.19 14.04 -8.51
C MET A 133 -34.68 14.28 -8.47
N GLU A 134 -35.16 15.52 -8.59
CA GLU A 134 -36.59 15.81 -8.72
C GLU A 134 -37.20 15.08 -9.94
N GLU A 135 -36.49 15.03 -11.07
CA GLU A 135 -36.93 14.34 -12.27
C GLU A 135 -36.97 12.80 -12.09
N PHE A 136 -35.95 12.22 -11.47
CA PHE A 136 -35.77 10.76 -11.45
C PHE A 136 -36.24 10.05 -10.18
N ARG A 137 -36.49 10.78 -9.10
CA ARG A 137 -36.95 10.23 -7.81
C ARG A 137 -38.18 9.31 -7.96
N PRO A 138 -39.23 9.63 -8.73
CA PRO A 138 -40.36 8.70 -8.90
C PRO A 138 -39.96 7.33 -9.45
N THR A 139 -38.95 7.29 -10.32
CA THR A 139 -38.43 6.04 -10.92
C THR A 139 -37.58 5.25 -9.93
N LEU A 140 -36.76 5.93 -9.13
CA LEU A 140 -35.89 5.28 -8.13
C LEU A 140 -36.68 4.71 -6.96
N VAL A 141 -37.69 5.47 -6.51
CA VAL A 141 -38.48 5.17 -5.32
C VAL A 141 -39.54 4.13 -5.62
N GLY A 142 -40.17 4.18 -6.80
CA GLY A 142 -41.22 3.22 -7.20
C GLY A 142 -42.39 3.17 -6.22
N GLY A 143 -42.63 4.25 -5.46
CA GLY A 143 -43.64 4.32 -4.39
C GLY A 143 -43.21 3.76 -3.03
N SER A 144 -41.97 3.27 -2.86
CA SER A 144 -41.45 2.77 -1.57
C SER A 144 -41.00 3.90 -0.65
N LYS A 145 -41.63 4.04 0.52
CA LYS A 145 -41.23 5.04 1.52
C LYS A 145 -39.78 4.87 2.00
N GLU A 146 -39.34 3.63 2.19
CA GLU A 146 -37.97 3.31 2.65
C GLU A 146 -36.93 3.80 1.63
N ARG A 147 -37.18 3.58 0.33
CA ARG A 147 -36.30 4.07 -0.74
C ARG A 147 -36.29 5.59 -0.81
N ASP A 148 -37.43 6.22 -0.54
CA ASP A 148 -37.56 7.67 -0.48
C ASP A 148 -36.71 8.27 0.66
N GLU A 149 -36.78 7.66 1.86
CA GLU A 149 -35.98 8.04 3.03
C GLU A 149 -34.47 7.90 2.78
N VAL A 150 -34.04 6.87 2.04
CA VAL A 150 -32.63 6.71 1.62
C VAL A 150 -32.18 7.88 0.73
N LEU A 151 -32.99 8.28 -0.25
CA LEU A 151 -32.64 9.39 -1.14
C LEU A 151 -32.63 10.74 -0.41
N ASP A 152 -33.55 10.94 0.54
CA ASP A 152 -33.54 12.14 1.40
C ASP A 152 -32.28 12.20 2.27
N GLY A 153 -31.86 11.06 2.84
CA GLY A 153 -30.60 10.93 3.57
C GLY A 153 -29.39 11.28 2.70
N PHE A 154 -29.32 10.72 1.49
CA PHE A 154 -28.27 11.04 0.52
C PHE A 154 -28.23 12.53 0.15
N ILE A 155 -29.39 13.14 -0.11
CA ILE A 155 -29.46 14.58 -0.43
C ILE A 155 -29.01 15.43 0.77
N ALA A 156 -29.38 15.06 1.99
CA ALA A 156 -28.94 15.75 3.19
C ALA A 156 -27.41 15.66 3.37
N GLU A 157 -26.82 14.48 3.13
CA GLU A 157 -25.37 14.29 3.16
C GLU A 157 -24.68 15.15 2.08
N MET A 158 -25.17 15.16 0.84
CA MET A 158 -24.60 15.99 -0.24
C MET A 158 -24.69 17.49 0.06
N LYS A 159 -25.73 17.95 0.76
CA LYS A 159 -25.83 19.35 1.22
C LYS A 159 -24.76 19.67 2.27
N SER A 160 -24.61 18.80 3.26
CA SER A 160 -23.58 18.91 4.31
C SER A 160 -22.17 18.95 3.72
N GLU A 161 -21.88 18.06 2.76
CA GLU A 161 -20.61 18.04 2.04
C GLU A 161 -20.36 19.30 1.21
N ALA A 162 -21.40 19.82 0.54
CA ALA A 162 -21.28 21.04 -0.25
C ALA A 162 -20.89 22.25 0.62
N GLU A 163 -21.35 22.31 1.87
CA GLU A 163 -20.95 23.34 2.84
C GLU A 163 -19.47 23.21 3.19
N PHE A 164 -19.02 22.00 3.52
CA PHE A 164 -17.60 21.72 3.79
C PHE A 164 -16.72 22.07 2.59
N TYR A 165 -17.02 21.56 1.39
CA TYR A 165 -16.24 21.82 0.19
C TYR A 165 -16.24 23.30 -0.19
N SER A 166 -17.34 24.01 0.03
CA SER A 166 -17.41 25.46 -0.15
C SER A 166 -16.52 26.21 0.83
N SER A 167 -16.37 25.74 2.07
CA SER A 167 -15.43 26.31 3.03
C SER A 167 -13.98 26.08 2.61
N LEU A 168 -13.66 24.87 2.14
CA LEU A 168 -12.33 24.47 1.67
C LEU A 168 -11.90 25.23 0.40
N ALA A 169 -12.83 25.56 -0.49
CA ALA A 169 -12.56 26.33 -1.70
C ALA A 169 -12.31 27.83 -1.45
N ARG A 170 -12.62 28.36 -0.25
CA ARG A 170 -12.38 29.77 0.12
C ARG A 170 -10.97 30.03 0.67
N THR A 171 -10.15 29.00 0.86
CA THR A 171 -8.80 29.12 1.39
C THR A 171 -7.91 29.98 0.47
N PRO A 172 -7.30 31.09 0.95
CA PRO A 172 -6.49 31.97 0.14
C PRO A 172 -5.17 31.32 -0.32
N GLY A 173 -4.80 31.48 -1.59
CA GLY A 173 -3.53 31.01 -2.13
C GLY A 173 -3.51 31.10 -3.67
N GLY A 174 -2.33 31.20 -4.28
CA GLY A 174 -2.19 31.14 -5.75
C GLY A 174 -2.76 29.83 -6.32
N ASN A 175 -3.15 29.84 -7.61
CA ASN A 175 -3.94 28.77 -8.24
C ASN A 175 -3.39 27.35 -7.98
N GLU A 176 -2.09 27.11 -8.19
CA GLU A 176 -1.48 25.77 -8.05
C GLU A 176 -1.38 25.29 -6.60
N ARG A 177 -0.82 26.13 -5.71
CA ARG A 177 -0.61 25.75 -4.31
C ARG A 177 -1.92 25.54 -3.55
N ALA A 178 -2.92 26.40 -3.83
CA ALA A 178 -4.24 26.25 -3.24
C ALA A 178 -4.92 24.94 -3.68
N VAL A 179 -4.64 24.42 -4.89
CA VAL A 179 -5.15 23.10 -5.31
C VAL A 179 -4.43 21.99 -4.56
N LEU A 180 -3.10 22.06 -4.43
CA LEU A 180 -2.33 21.07 -3.65
C LEU A 180 -2.81 20.98 -2.20
N ASP A 181 -2.97 22.11 -1.52
CA ASP A 181 -3.40 22.12 -0.11
C ASP A 181 -4.83 21.53 0.04
N ARG A 182 -5.71 21.73 -0.94
CA ARG A 182 -7.01 21.05 -1.00
C ARG A 182 -6.87 19.55 -1.20
N CYS A 183 -6.02 19.11 -2.13
CA CYS A 183 -5.76 17.69 -2.34
C CYS A 183 -5.25 17.00 -1.08
N LYS A 184 -4.42 17.67 -0.26
CA LYS A 184 -3.91 17.11 1.00
C LYS A 184 -5.00 16.85 2.02
N MET A 185 -6.03 17.69 2.05
CA MET A 185 -7.19 17.49 2.91
C MET A 185 -8.13 16.41 2.34
N LEU A 186 -8.33 16.39 1.02
CA LEU A 186 -9.34 15.55 0.38
C LEU A 186 -8.93 14.08 0.25
N ILE A 187 -7.66 13.80 -0.10
CA ILE A 187 -7.23 12.41 -0.37
C ILE A 187 -7.50 11.47 0.81
N PRO A 188 -7.15 11.80 2.06
CA PRO A 188 -7.44 10.91 3.19
C PRO A 188 -8.92 10.61 3.35
N LEU A 189 -9.76 11.65 3.24
CA LEU A 189 -11.21 11.54 3.38
C LEU A 189 -11.81 10.68 2.25
N TRP A 190 -11.29 10.83 1.03
CA TRP A 190 -11.74 10.07 -0.13
C TRP A 190 -11.21 8.65 -0.17
N CYS A 191 -10.06 8.39 0.46
CA CYS A 191 -9.59 7.03 0.72
C CYS A 191 -10.52 6.31 1.70
N VAL A 192 -10.98 6.97 2.77
CA VAL A 192 -11.95 6.39 3.72
C VAL A 192 -13.28 6.10 3.05
N LYS A 193 -13.83 7.09 2.34
CA LYS A 193 -15.16 6.98 1.71
C LYS A 193 -15.14 6.23 0.38
N GLU A 194 -13.97 5.74 -0.04
CA GLU A 194 -13.77 5.02 -1.28
C GLU A 194 -14.47 5.69 -2.48
N ILE A 195 -14.30 7.00 -2.58
CA ILE A 195 -15.21 7.92 -3.29
C ILE A 195 -15.46 7.58 -4.78
N ASN A 196 -14.51 6.86 -5.37
CA ASN A 196 -14.54 6.38 -6.74
C ASN A 196 -13.57 5.18 -6.89
N PRO A 197 -13.61 4.45 -8.03
CA PRO A 197 -12.84 3.22 -8.20
C PRO A 197 -11.32 3.35 -8.04
N LEU A 198 -10.73 4.54 -8.20
CA LEU A 198 -9.28 4.75 -8.02
C LEU A 198 -8.83 4.32 -6.63
N TYR A 199 -9.58 4.67 -5.60
CA TYR A 199 -9.23 4.44 -4.20
C TYR A 199 -9.35 2.97 -3.82
N THR A 200 -10.12 2.21 -4.58
CA THR A 200 -10.35 0.80 -4.32
C THR A 200 -9.35 -0.05 -5.10
N LEU A 201 -8.83 0.32 -6.28
CA LEU A 201 -7.93 -0.53 -7.11
C LEU A 201 -6.90 -1.42 -6.37
N LEU A 202 -6.77 -2.69 -6.79
CA LEU A 202 -5.87 -3.66 -6.14
C LEU A 202 -4.40 -3.37 -6.44
N ILE A 203 -4.10 -2.54 -7.43
CA ILE A 203 -2.73 -2.15 -7.77
C ILE A 203 -1.96 -1.56 -6.58
N TRP A 204 -2.66 -0.91 -5.64
CA TRP A 204 -2.03 -0.39 -4.43
C TRP A 204 -1.38 -1.49 -3.57
N HIS A 205 -1.82 -2.74 -3.74
CA HIS A 205 -1.33 -3.93 -3.06
C HIS A 205 -0.21 -4.64 -3.85
N ASP A 206 -0.07 -4.36 -5.15
CA ASP A 206 0.87 -5.02 -6.05
C ASP A 206 2.23 -4.31 -6.02
N GLU A 207 3.15 -4.84 -5.23
CA GLU A 207 4.52 -4.30 -5.06
C GLU A 207 5.29 -4.26 -6.38
N ASN A 208 5.08 -5.25 -7.26
CA ASN A 208 5.74 -5.33 -8.55
C ASN A 208 5.20 -4.28 -9.52
N ALA A 209 3.87 -4.14 -9.60
CA ALA A 209 3.25 -3.15 -10.47
C ALA A 209 3.54 -1.71 -10.00
N ILE A 210 3.53 -1.44 -8.69
CA ILE A 210 3.92 -0.12 -8.18
C ILE A 210 5.40 0.15 -8.44
N SER A 211 6.28 -0.84 -8.28
CA SER A 211 7.70 -0.69 -8.64
C SER A 211 7.89 -0.38 -10.12
N GLU A 212 7.20 -1.09 -11.00
CA GLU A 212 7.24 -0.85 -12.45
C GLU A 212 6.67 0.54 -12.82
N LEU A 213 5.54 0.91 -12.23
CA LEU A 213 4.95 2.24 -12.41
C LEU A 213 5.91 3.34 -11.95
N CYS A 214 6.61 3.15 -10.83
CA CYS A 214 7.58 4.14 -10.33
C CYS A 214 8.71 4.39 -11.31
N GLU A 215 9.28 3.33 -11.91
CA GLU A 215 10.35 3.49 -12.90
C GLU A 215 9.85 4.19 -14.16
N ARG A 216 8.67 3.82 -14.68
CA ARG A 216 8.06 4.51 -15.84
C ARG A 216 7.77 5.99 -15.56
N MET A 217 7.28 6.29 -14.36
CA MET A 217 7.03 7.67 -13.90
C MET A 217 8.33 8.46 -13.75
N LYS A 218 9.37 7.85 -13.17
CA LYS A 218 10.71 8.44 -13.05
C LYS A 218 11.28 8.81 -14.42
N GLU A 219 11.28 7.87 -15.37
CA GLU A 219 11.74 8.14 -16.73
C GLU A 219 10.96 9.28 -17.40
N SER A 220 9.64 9.33 -17.18
CA SER A 220 8.77 10.39 -17.67
C SER A 220 9.11 11.75 -17.07
N PHE A 221 9.38 11.83 -15.75
CA PHE A 221 9.79 13.06 -15.09
C PHE A 221 11.12 13.59 -15.64
N GLU A 222 12.13 12.72 -15.81
CA GLU A 222 13.44 13.08 -16.37
C GLU A 222 13.28 13.65 -17.79
N ARG A 223 12.51 12.95 -18.62
CA ARG A 223 12.30 13.32 -20.02
C ARG A 223 11.51 14.62 -20.18
N CYS A 224 10.56 14.87 -19.30
CA CYS A 224 9.76 16.10 -19.28
C CYS A 224 10.47 17.27 -18.59
N GLY A 225 11.64 17.04 -17.98
CA GLY A 225 12.47 18.08 -17.36
C GLY A 225 11.94 18.57 -16.01
N TYR A 226 11.21 17.72 -15.28
CA TYR A 226 10.76 18.04 -13.93
C TYR A 226 11.95 18.14 -12.97
N SER A 227 11.91 19.07 -12.02
CA SER A 227 12.91 19.16 -10.96
C SER A 227 12.73 18.02 -9.95
N SER A 228 13.82 17.42 -9.48
CA SER A 228 13.73 16.44 -8.39
C SER A 228 13.38 17.10 -7.06
N ALA A 229 12.85 16.31 -6.11
CA ALA A 229 12.51 16.77 -4.77
C ALA A 229 13.69 17.41 -4.00
N ASN A 230 14.92 17.00 -4.29
CA ASN A 230 16.13 17.51 -3.63
C ASN A 230 16.90 18.54 -4.48
N GLY A 231 16.30 19.07 -5.54
CA GLY A 231 16.94 20.06 -6.43
C GLY A 231 18.04 19.51 -7.35
N GLY A 232 18.32 18.19 -7.32
CA GLY A 232 19.20 17.50 -8.27
C GLY A 232 18.49 17.03 -9.54
N TYR A 233 19.22 16.34 -10.42
CA TYR A 233 18.70 15.80 -11.69
C TYR A 233 18.18 14.35 -11.61
N LYS A 234 18.23 13.70 -10.44
CA LYS A 234 17.79 12.30 -10.26
C LYS A 234 16.52 12.22 -9.42
N HIS A 235 15.55 11.42 -9.85
CA HIS A 235 14.30 11.20 -9.12
C HIS A 235 14.31 9.93 -8.25
N ASP A 236 15.47 9.43 -7.84
CA ASP A 236 15.58 8.25 -6.97
C ASP A 236 14.84 8.43 -5.64
N ALA A 237 14.84 9.66 -5.11
CA ALA A 237 14.07 10.00 -3.91
C ALA A 237 12.56 9.76 -4.11
N TYR A 238 12.01 10.05 -5.28
CA TYR A 238 10.60 9.79 -5.59
C TYR A 238 10.28 8.30 -5.50
N THR A 239 11.07 7.45 -6.16
CA THR A 239 10.89 5.99 -6.13
C THR A 239 10.95 5.45 -4.70
N VAL A 240 11.92 5.90 -3.90
CA VAL A 240 12.04 5.51 -2.49
C VAL A 240 10.81 5.91 -1.69
N MET A 241 10.27 7.12 -1.88
CA MET A 241 9.11 7.58 -1.11
C MET A 241 7.81 6.88 -1.51
N VAL A 242 7.61 6.56 -2.79
CA VAL A 242 6.46 5.76 -3.22
C VAL A 242 6.52 4.36 -2.61
N LYS A 243 7.67 3.68 -2.71
CA LYS A 243 7.87 2.34 -2.14
C LYS A 243 7.68 2.33 -0.62
N ARG A 244 8.18 3.35 0.09
CA ARG A 244 7.97 3.48 1.54
C ARG A 244 6.50 3.65 1.92
N ALA A 245 5.76 4.47 1.18
CA ALA A 245 4.33 4.64 1.41
C ALA A 245 3.56 3.33 1.15
N GLN A 246 3.94 2.58 0.11
CA GLN A 246 3.37 1.27 -0.17
C GLN A 246 3.69 0.26 0.93
N SER A 247 4.95 0.13 1.34
CA SER A 247 5.32 -0.78 2.43
C SER A 247 4.55 -0.43 3.71
N ALA A 248 4.47 0.84 4.08
CA ALA A 248 3.69 1.26 5.25
C ALA A 248 2.19 0.98 5.14
N TYR A 249 1.62 0.98 3.93
CA TYR A 249 0.24 0.58 3.68
C TYR A 249 0.06 -0.93 3.84
N LEU A 250 0.96 -1.73 3.24
CA LEU A 250 0.93 -3.19 3.29
C LEU A 250 1.19 -3.74 4.70
N GLU A 251 1.94 -3.02 5.54
CA GLU A 251 2.18 -3.37 6.94
C GLU A 251 0.93 -3.35 7.82
N ASP A 252 -0.13 -2.63 7.42
CA ASP A 252 -1.35 -2.39 8.20
C ASP A 252 -2.61 -2.65 7.35
N ILE A 253 -2.50 -3.63 6.45
CA ILE A 253 -3.52 -3.93 5.43
C ILE A 253 -4.71 -4.72 5.98
N ASP A 254 -4.52 -5.40 7.11
CA ASP A 254 -5.53 -6.24 7.77
C ASP A 254 -6.54 -5.40 8.59
N TYR A 255 -6.37 -4.08 8.65
CA TYR A 255 -7.37 -3.20 9.27
C TYR A 255 -8.55 -3.01 8.33
N ASP A 256 -9.68 -3.61 8.69
CA ASP A 256 -10.95 -3.35 8.02
C ASP A 256 -11.43 -1.93 8.36
N GLY A 257 -11.22 -1.00 7.40
CA GLY A 257 -11.64 0.39 7.49
C GLY A 257 -13.16 0.60 7.50
N SER A 258 -13.95 -0.47 7.53
CA SER A 258 -15.41 -0.49 7.45
C SER A 258 -16.09 0.46 8.46
N GLU A 259 -15.57 0.55 9.69
CA GLU A 259 -16.16 1.44 10.71
C GLU A 259 -16.05 2.93 10.36
N LEU A 260 -14.95 3.35 9.72
CA LEU A 260 -14.77 4.76 9.32
C LEU A 260 -15.62 5.12 8.10
N GLY A 261 -15.98 4.14 7.27
CA GLY A 261 -16.83 4.31 6.10
C GLY A 261 -18.24 4.77 6.43
N GLU A 262 -18.75 4.47 7.64
CA GLU A 262 -20.11 4.84 8.08
C GLU A 262 -20.26 6.34 8.38
N TYR A 263 -19.17 7.01 8.72
CA TYR A 263 -19.19 8.44 9.04
C TYR A 263 -19.38 9.29 7.78
N THR A 264 -20.06 10.43 7.95
CA THR A 264 -20.14 11.46 6.91
C THR A 264 -18.79 12.16 6.74
N ILE A 265 -18.55 12.75 5.57
CA ILE A 265 -17.31 13.51 5.32
C ILE A 265 -17.08 14.61 6.37
N THR A 266 -18.12 15.27 6.86
CA THR A 266 -17.99 16.35 7.86
C THR A 266 -17.59 15.83 9.24
N GLU A 267 -18.06 14.64 9.62
CA GLU A 267 -17.60 13.94 10.82
C GLU A 267 -16.14 13.50 10.68
N LEU A 268 -15.78 12.92 9.53
CA LEU A 268 -14.40 12.52 9.24
C LEU A 268 -13.43 13.72 9.26
N VAL A 269 -13.82 14.87 8.70
CA VAL A 269 -13.04 16.12 8.78
C VAL A 269 -12.82 16.52 10.23
N SER A 270 -13.87 16.49 11.04
CA SER A 270 -13.78 16.85 12.46
C SER A 270 -12.84 15.93 13.23
N MET A 271 -12.85 14.63 12.92
CA MET A 271 -11.91 13.65 13.49
C MET A 271 -10.48 13.88 13.01
N TYR A 272 -10.31 14.18 11.72
CA TYR A 272 -9.02 14.38 11.07
C TYR A 272 -8.31 15.63 11.62
N ASP A 273 -9.05 16.75 11.72
CA ASP A 273 -8.55 18.02 12.26
C ASP A 273 -8.18 17.90 13.74
N ARG A 274 -9.01 17.24 14.56
CA ARG A 274 -8.71 16.99 16.00
C ARG A 274 -7.44 16.18 16.19
N SER A 275 -7.20 15.23 15.29
CA SER A 275 -6.02 14.37 15.31
C SER A 275 -4.77 15.06 14.73
N GLN A 276 -4.90 16.29 14.21
CA GLN A 276 -3.82 17.06 13.56
C GLN A 276 -3.11 16.27 12.45
N LEU A 277 -3.87 15.41 11.76
CA LEU A 277 -3.33 14.53 10.74
C LEU A 277 -3.02 15.32 9.47
N SER A 278 -2.06 14.81 8.71
CA SER A 278 -1.69 15.34 7.41
C SER A 278 -1.23 14.20 6.52
N VAL A 279 -1.53 14.27 5.22
CA VAL A 279 -0.89 13.41 4.22
C VAL A 279 0.63 13.49 4.35
N ASP A 280 1.20 14.60 4.82
CA ASP A 280 2.64 14.75 4.97
C ASP A 280 3.28 13.86 6.07
N ARG A 281 2.48 13.23 6.95
CA ARG A 281 2.98 12.49 8.11
C ARG A 281 2.16 11.22 8.36
N ILE A 282 2.84 10.08 8.40
CA ILE A 282 2.26 8.84 8.93
C ILE A 282 2.42 8.93 10.45
N GLN A 283 1.31 9.06 11.18
CA GLN A 283 1.29 9.06 12.63
C GLN A 283 0.27 8.04 13.12
N ASP A 284 0.59 7.36 14.21
CA ASP A 284 -0.38 6.53 14.90
C ASP A 284 -1.47 7.44 15.48
N SER A 285 -2.72 7.16 15.15
CA SER A 285 -3.88 7.90 15.65
C SER A 285 -4.91 6.90 16.18
N SER A 286 -5.57 7.27 17.28
CA SER A 286 -6.71 6.52 17.79
C SER A 286 -7.94 6.63 16.88
N SER A 287 -7.95 7.57 15.93
CA SER A 287 -9.11 7.89 15.09
C SER A 287 -8.92 7.52 13.62
N PHE A 288 -7.69 7.37 13.14
CA PHE A 288 -7.39 6.94 11.77
C PHE A 288 -6.30 5.86 11.80
N PRO A 289 -6.55 4.68 11.19
CA PRO A 289 -5.55 3.62 11.12
C PRO A 289 -4.36 4.07 10.27
N ARG A 290 -3.19 3.55 10.61
CA ARG A 290 -1.93 3.95 9.99
C ARG A 290 -1.90 3.56 8.51
N GLY A 291 -2.44 2.41 8.17
CA GLY A 291 -2.53 1.88 6.81
C GLY A 291 -3.31 2.79 5.88
N LEU A 292 -4.42 3.37 6.34
CA LEU A 292 -5.20 4.33 5.56
C LEU A 292 -4.41 5.61 5.25
N LEU A 293 -3.66 6.14 6.22
CA LEU A 293 -2.80 7.31 6.00
C LEU A 293 -1.65 6.98 5.04
N ALA A 294 -1.08 5.78 5.14
CA ALA A 294 -0.07 5.28 4.22
C ALA A 294 -0.62 5.09 2.80
N LYS A 295 -1.85 4.55 2.65
CA LYS A 295 -2.58 4.47 1.37
C LYS A 295 -2.80 5.85 0.76
N SER A 296 -3.22 6.81 1.60
CA SER A 296 -3.41 8.20 1.20
C SER A 296 -2.11 8.83 0.67
N GLN A 297 -0.99 8.54 1.32
CA GLN A 297 0.34 8.96 0.85
C GLN A 297 0.78 8.26 -0.43
N LEU A 298 0.52 6.96 -0.57
CA LEU A 298 0.81 6.22 -1.78
C LEU A 298 0.05 6.81 -2.97
N ILE A 299 -1.24 7.05 -2.81
CA ILE A 299 -2.09 7.68 -3.82
C ILE A 299 -1.62 9.10 -4.10
N TRP A 300 -1.26 9.90 -3.09
CA TRP A 300 -0.64 11.21 -3.29
C TRP A 300 0.63 11.12 -4.15
N ASN A 301 1.57 10.26 -3.74
CA ASN A 301 2.87 10.10 -4.38
C ASN A 301 2.74 9.57 -5.81
N VAL A 302 1.71 8.78 -6.13
CA VAL A 302 1.48 8.30 -7.50
C VAL A 302 0.67 9.32 -8.31
N VAL A 303 -0.48 9.75 -7.81
CA VAL A 303 -1.49 10.51 -8.57
C VAL A 303 -1.14 11.99 -8.60
N ILE A 304 -0.92 12.63 -7.45
CA ILE A 304 -0.67 14.08 -7.40
C ILE A 304 0.70 14.41 -8.00
N CYS A 305 1.73 13.59 -7.74
CA CYS A 305 3.03 13.79 -8.37
C CYS A 305 2.99 13.59 -9.90
N SER A 306 2.05 12.80 -10.45
CA SER A 306 1.88 12.70 -11.90
C SER A 306 1.40 14.00 -12.57
N ILE A 307 0.79 14.89 -11.78
CA ILE A 307 0.20 16.15 -12.25
C ILE A 307 1.12 17.34 -11.93
N PHE A 308 1.65 17.41 -10.71
CA PHE A 308 2.46 18.55 -10.23
C PHE A 308 3.97 18.29 -10.27
N GLY A 309 4.36 17.03 -10.50
CA GLY A 309 5.74 16.59 -10.53
C GLY A 309 6.26 16.03 -9.21
N PRO A 310 7.46 15.43 -9.24
CA PRO A 310 8.07 14.70 -8.13
C PRO A 310 8.59 15.62 -7.01
N LYS A 311 8.61 16.94 -7.22
CA LYS A 311 8.92 17.92 -6.16
C LYS A 311 7.90 17.89 -5.01
N GLU A 312 6.66 17.48 -5.31
CA GLU A 312 5.57 17.39 -4.33
C GLU A 312 5.52 16.02 -3.65
N VAL A 313 6.50 15.14 -3.91
CA VAL A 313 6.53 13.83 -3.26
C VAL A 313 6.59 14.00 -1.76
N VAL A 314 5.69 13.33 -1.07
CA VAL A 314 5.66 13.31 0.38
C VAL A 314 6.61 12.22 0.84
N ASN A 315 7.65 12.65 1.53
CA ASN A 315 8.45 11.75 2.35
C ASN A 315 7.64 11.47 3.62
N PRO A 316 7.33 10.22 3.95
CA PRO A 316 6.85 9.91 5.28
C PRO A 316 7.99 10.31 6.24
N ARG A 317 7.87 11.47 6.90
CA ARG A 317 8.66 11.78 8.09
C ARG A 317 8.19 10.84 9.19
N VAL A 318 8.55 9.57 9.05
CA VAL A 318 8.64 8.66 10.17
C VAL A 318 9.89 9.09 10.91
N GLU A 319 9.80 9.24 12.22
CA GLU A 319 10.94 9.59 13.08
C GLU A 319 12.19 8.79 12.68
N GLU A 320 13.38 9.36 12.80
CA GLU A 320 14.63 8.68 12.44
C GLU A 320 14.78 7.37 13.24
N TYR A 321 14.46 6.25 12.59
CA TYR A 321 14.63 4.92 13.16
C TYR A 321 16.00 4.38 12.71
N THR A 322 16.93 4.29 13.66
CA THR A 322 18.11 3.43 13.53
C THR A 322 17.66 1.97 13.43
N ALA A 323 18.37 1.12 12.68
CA ALA A 323 18.08 -0.31 12.49
C ALA A 323 17.89 -1.11 13.80
N LEU A 324 18.26 -0.52 14.94
CA LEU A 324 18.10 -1.03 16.30
C LEU A 324 16.76 -0.68 16.98
N LYS A 325 15.89 0.15 16.39
CA LYS A 325 14.64 0.58 17.04
C LYS A 325 13.37 -0.04 16.42
N ARG A 326 12.68 -0.73 17.31
CA ARG A 326 11.36 -1.40 17.33
C ARG A 326 10.26 -0.85 16.41
N VAL A 327 9.39 -1.75 15.95
CA VAL A 327 7.97 -1.45 15.69
C VAL A 327 7.16 -2.35 16.62
N PRO A 328 6.36 -1.82 17.57
CA PRO A 328 5.38 -2.63 18.27
C PRO A 328 4.27 -2.99 17.28
N ARG A 329 3.97 -4.27 17.09
CA ARG A 329 2.72 -4.70 16.45
C ARG A 329 1.85 -5.40 17.48
N LEU A 330 0.60 -4.96 17.60
CA LEU A 330 -0.45 -5.64 18.35
C LEU A 330 -1.00 -6.76 17.47
N TRP A 331 -0.48 -7.98 17.61
CA TRP A 331 -1.13 -9.18 17.06
C TRP A 331 -1.87 -9.92 18.17
N GLY A 332 -2.99 -10.57 17.78
CA GLY A 332 -3.95 -11.25 18.65
C GLY A 332 -3.38 -12.45 19.44
N SER A 333 -4.24 -13.02 20.30
CA SER A 333 -3.86 -13.93 21.39
C SER A 333 -3.11 -15.20 20.94
N ILE A 334 -2.18 -15.61 21.82
CA ILE A 334 -1.13 -16.63 21.71
C ILE A 334 -1.58 -18.11 21.66
N ASP A 335 -2.88 -18.41 21.65
CA ASP A 335 -3.34 -19.77 21.99
C ASP A 335 -3.45 -20.79 20.83
N GLU A 336 -3.08 -20.45 19.59
CA GLU A 336 -3.02 -21.44 18.48
C GLU A 336 -1.63 -22.09 18.29
N MET A 337 -0.67 -21.85 19.20
CA MET A 337 0.75 -22.21 19.01
C MET A 337 1.15 -23.62 19.46
N ARG A 338 0.57 -24.68 18.89
CA ARG A 338 1.16 -26.04 18.98
C ARG A 338 0.97 -26.95 17.76
N GLU A 339 0.24 -26.53 16.74
CA GLU A 339 0.14 -27.26 15.48
C GLU A 339 1.31 -26.84 14.56
N GLY A 340 1.93 -27.79 13.86
CA GLY A 340 3.05 -27.49 12.95
C GLY A 340 2.68 -26.48 11.86
N MET A 341 3.68 -25.89 11.22
CA MET A 341 3.43 -24.93 10.14
C MET A 341 2.69 -25.59 8.97
N CYS A 342 1.64 -24.93 8.49
CA CYS A 342 0.83 -25.33 7.35
C CYS A 342 0.64 -24.16 6.36
N GLY A 343 0.30 -24.48 5.12
CA GLY A 343 0.09 -23.50 4.05
C GLY A 343 1.38 -22.91 3.46
N GLU A 344 1.21 -21.78 2.79
CA GLU A 344 2.31 -21.01 2.20
C GLU A 344 2.99 -20.15 3.28
N VAL A 345 4.28 -20.39 3.49
CA VAL A 345 5.13 -19.61 4.39
C VAL A 345 6.03 -18.70 3.57
N ASN A 346 6.07 -17.42 3.95
CA ASN A 346 6.87 -16.42 3.26
C ASN A 346 8.03 -15.94 4.15
N LEU A 347 9.22 -15.85 3.56
CA LEU A 347 10.36 -15.17 4.17
C LEU A 347 10.48 -13.79 3.52
N ARG A 348 10.31 -12.74 4.33
CA ARG A 348 10.43 -11.35 3.88
C ARG A 348 11.71 -10.74 4.41
N ARG A 349 12.44 -10.04 3.55
CA ARG A 349 13.56 -9.19 3.94
C ARG A 349 13.07 -7.78 4.21
N ARG A 350 13.52 -7.17 5.30
CA ARG A 350 13.27 -5.77 5.62
C ARG A 350 14.56 -4.97 5.47
N TYR A 351 14.57 -4.10 4.48
CA TYR A 351 15.70 -3.21 4.20
C TYR A 351 15.77 -2.06 5.22
N ARG A 352 16.96 -1.47 5.39
CA ARG A 352 17.13 -0.27 6.24
C ARG A 352 16.24 0.90 5.83
N ASN A 353 15.87 0.97 4.54
CA ASN A 353 14.95 1.98 4.02
C ASN A 353 13.46 1.63 4.24
N ARG A 354 13.16 0.54 4.96
CA ARG A 354 11.84 -0.07 5.20
C ARG A 354 11.15 -0.67 3.99
N GLY A 355 11.84 -0.78 2.85
CA GLY A 355 11.37 -1.67 1.80
C GLY A 355 11.27 -3.08 2.35
N VAL A 356 10.21 -3.78 1.96
CA VAL A 356 10.05 -5.19 2.25
C VAL A 356 10.07 -5.93 0.91
N GLU A 357 10.70 -7.10 0.89
CA GLU A 357 10.72 -7.96 -0.29
C GLU A 357 10.54 -9.40 0.14
N THR A 358 9.68 -10.14 -0.56
CA THR A 358 9.57 -11.59 -0.34
C THR A 358 10.75 -12.27 -1.04
N VAL A 359 11.69 -12.79 -0.25
CA VAL A 359 12.94 -13.41 -0.71
C VAL A 359 12.91 -14.93 -0.67
N GLY A 360 11.87 -15.51 -0.07
CA GLY A 360 11.63 -16.95 -0.06
C GLY A 360 10.14 -17.26 0.10
N ARG A 361 9.70 -18.32 -0.58
CA ARG A 361 8.36 -18.91 -0.42
C ARG A 361 8.49 -20.42 -0.32
N ILE A 362 7.65 -21.03 0.49
CA ILE A 362 7.53 -22.49 0.57
C ILE A 362 6.10 -22.87 0.91
N VAL A 363 5.57 -23.88 0.21
CA VAL A 363 4.29 -24.48 0.55
C VAL A 363 4.60 -25.69 1.41
N MET A 364 4.22 -25.65 2.69
CA MET A 364 4.62 -26.66 3.66
C MET A 364 4.11 -28.05 3.27
N GLU A 365 2.95 -28.15 2.64
CA GLU A 365 2.34 -29.39 2.14
C GLU A 365 3.21 -30.14 1.13
N ASP A 366 4.01 -29.42 0.34
CA ASP A 366 4.86 -29.98 -0.70
C ASP A 366 6.15 -30.60 -0.16
N VAL A 367 6.55 -30.23 1.06
CA VAL A 367 7.74 -30.79 1.71
C VAL A 367 7.47 -32.20 2.20
N ARG A 368 8.23 -33.19 1.69
CA ARG A 368 8.06 -34.61 2.01
C ARG A 368 9.09 -35.16 3.02
N SER A 369 10.21 -34.48 3.18
CA SER A 369 11.32 -34.87 4.06
C SER A 369 12.06 -33.62 4.53
N SER A 370 12.79 -33.74 5.64
CA SER A 370 13.62 -32.65 6.16
C SER A 370 14.62 -32.17 5.10
N CYS A 371 14.69 -30.85 4.90
CA CYS A 371 15.52 -30.25 3.86
C CYS A 371 15.98 -28.84 4.22
N LEU A 372 17.00 -28.37 3.51
CA LEU A 372 17.39 -26.97 3.49
C LEU A 372 16.32 -26.15 2.75
N TRP A 373 15.90 -25.03 3.33
CA TRP A 373 15.04 -24.07 2.63
C TRP A 373 15.84 -22.87 2.11
N LYS A 374 16.48 -22.13 3.02
CA LYS A 374 17.23 -20.91 2.67
C LYS A 374 18.52 -20.78 3.49
N VAL A 375 19.53 -20.17 2.87
CA VAL A 375 20.76 -19.73 3.55
C VAL A 375 20.88 -18.23 3.37
N ILE A 376 21.04 -17.50 4.46
CA ILE A 376 21.16 -16.05 4.46
C ILE A 376 22.62 -15.68 4.74
N GLY A 377 23.19 -14.79 3.94
CA GLY A 377 24.55 -14.30 4.18
C GLY A 377 24.96 -13.20 3.20
N SER A 378 26.15 -12.63 3.38
CA SER A 378 26.53 -11.40 2.68
C SER A 378 26.69 -11.55 1.18
N VAL A 379 27.36 -12.61 0.72
CA VAL A 379 27.59 -12.87 -0.70
C VAL A 379 27.76 -14.35 -0.94
N TYR A 380 27.20 -14.86 -2.04
CA TYR A 380 27.41 -16.24 -2.46
C TYR A 380 28.78 -16.39 -3.14
N ASP A 381 29.50 -17.45 -2.81
CA ASP A 381 30.82 -17.74 -3.34
C ASP A 381 30.99 -19.26 -3.45
N GLU A 382 31.00 -19.79 -4.67
CA GLU A 382 31.03 -21.24 -4.96
C GLU A 382 32.35 -21.90 -4.53
N GLU A 383 33.42 -21.12 -4.39
CA GLU A 383 34.75 -21.62 -4.01
C GLU A 383 34.99 -21.55 -2.49
N ALA A 384 34.06 -20.97 -1.74
CA ALA A 384 34.16 -20.86 -0.29
C ALA A 384 33.94 -22.20 0.42
N PRO A 385 34.66 -22.48 1.52
CA PRO A 385 34.33 -23.60 2.39
C PRO A 385 32.88 -23.49 2.89
N LEU A 386 32.13 -24.57 2.74
CA LEU A 386 30.75 -24.64 3.21
C LEU A 386 30.71 -24.68 4.74
N PRO A 387 29.74 -23.99 5.37
CA PRO A 387 29.59 -24.01 6.81
C PRO A 387 29.09 -25.38 7.30
N PRO A 388 29.35 -25.74 8.56
CA PRO A 388 28.91 -27.01 9.12
C PRO A 388 27.38 -27.08 9.19
N SER A 389 26.77 -27.95 8.37
CA SER A 389 25.32 -28.19 8.36
C SER A 389 24.97 -29.67 8.19
N ALA A 390 23.83 -30.09 8.77
CA ALA A 390 23.26 -31.41 8.52
C ALA A 390 22.79 -31.57 7.06
N TYR A 391 22.58 -30.46 6.35
CA TYR A 391 22.13 -30.40 4.97
C TYR A 391 23.25 -30.05 4.00
N THR A 392 24.53 -30.15 4.40
CA THR A 392 25.68 -29.81 3.55
C THR A 392 25.63 -30.49 2.16
N ALA A 393 25.10 -31.70 2.05
CA ALA A 393 24.94 -32.38 0.75
C ALA A 393 23.92 -31.70 -0.19
N GLN A 394 23.03 -30.86 0.32
CA GLN A 394 22.02 -30.10 -0.44
C GLN A 394 22.54 -28.71 -0.84
N TYR A 395 23.77 -28.36 -0.44
CA TYR A 395 24.40 -27.08 -0.77
C TYR A 395 24.93 -27.04 -2.22
N GLU A 396 24.92 -28.16 -2.95
CA GLU A 396 25.26 -28.19 -4.39
C GLU A 396 24.26 -27.37 -5.23
N ASP A 397 23.02 -27.19 -4.78
CA ASP A 397 21.97 -26.36 -5.41
C ASP A 397 21.80 -24.98 -4.75
N MET A 398 22.79 -24.53 -3.95
CA MET A 398 22.64 -23.35 -3.07
C MET A 398 22.37 -22.04 -3.80
N THR A 399 22.73 -21.91 -5.08
CA THR A 399 22.45 -20.70 -5.87
C THR A 399 20.96 -20.33 -5.87
N GLY A 400 20.05 -21.31 -5.75
CA GLY A 400 18.60 -21.06 -5.61
C GLY A 400 18.10 -20.88 -4.16
N ALA A 401 18.88 -21.34 -3.18
CA ALA A 401 18.56 -21.26 -1.75
C ALA A 401 19.20 -20.05 -1.05
N PHE A 402 20.21 -19.43 -1.65
CA PHE A 402 20.97 -18.35 -1.05
C PHE A 402 20.25 -17.00 -1.14
N ILE A 403 20.24 -16.24 -0.05
CA ILE A 403 19.72 -14.89 0.03
C ILE A 403 20.85 -13.96 0.42
N ALA A 404 21.29 -13.15 -0.55
CA ALA A 404 22.36 -12.19 -0.34
C ALA A 404 21.90 -10.99 0.49
N THR A 405 22.61 -10.67 1.58
CA THR A 405 22.34 -9.50 2.42
C THR A 405 23.04 -8.25 1.91
N ARG A 406 24.12 -8.37 1.11
CA ARG A 406 24.77 -7.17 0.57
C ARG A 406 23.92 -6.48 -0.48
N CYS A 407 23.67 -5.20 -0.26
CA CYS A 407 23.05 -4.33 -1.24
C CYS A 407 23.99 -3.18 -1.59
N TYR A 408 23.92 -2.74 -2.85
CA TYR A 408 24.72 -1.65 -3.37
C TYR A 408 23.82 -0.48 -3.76
N ASP A 409 24.28 0.74 -3.50
CA ASP A 409 23.64 1.95 -4.03
C ASP A 409 23.92 2.13 -5.54
N GLY A 410 23.31 3.14 -6.14
CA GLY A 410 23.53 3.48 -7.56
C GLY A 410 24.94 3.97 -7.90
N HIS A 411 25.84 4.02 -6.92
CA HIS A 411 27.27 4.34 -7.06
C HIS A 411 28.17 3.12 -6.77
N GLY A 412 27.59 1.93 -6.57
CA GLY A 412 28.31 0.69 -6.28
C GLY A 412 28.87 0.60 -4.86
N ARG A 413 28.41 1.43 -3.92
CA ARG A 413 28.81 1.35 -2.51
C ARG A 413 27.87 0.46 -1.74
N ILE A 414 28.40 -0.35 -0.82
CA ILE A 414 27.60 -1.19 0.05
C ILE A 414 26.76 -0.29 0.97
N CYS A 415 25.44 -0.47 0.96
CA CYS A 415 24.50 0.28 1.79
C CYS A 415 23.83 -0.58 2.87
N GLU A 416 23.83 -1.91 2.70
CA GLU A 416 23.30 -2.90 3.65
C GLU A 416 24.09 -4.22 3.57
N GLY A 417 24.03 -5.04 4.62
CA GLY A 417 24.74 -6.32 4.70
C GLY A 417 26.25 -6.19 4.91
N ASP A 418 26.72 -4.99 5.27
CA ASP A 418 28.11 -4.80 5.72
C ASP A 418 28.30 -5.49 7.07
N GLY A 419 29.40 -6.20 7.28
CA GLY A 419 29.63 -6.99 8.50
C GLY A 419 28.86 -8.31 8.62
N ASP A 420 27.93 -8.65 7.71
CA ASP A 420 27.33 -9.99 7.71
C ASP A 420 28.35 -11.02 7.18
N SER A 421 28.49 -12.14 7.88
CA SER A 421 29.25 -13.31 7.41
C SER A 421 28.74 -13.84 6.06
N ARG A 422 29.64 -14.48 5.30
CA ARG A 422 29.36 -15.01 3.96
C ARG A 422 28.17 -15.98 3.97
N TYR A 423 28.18 -16.89 4.92
CA TYR A 423 27.03 -17.69 5.33
C TYR A 423 26.76 -17.34 6.79
N HIS A 424 25.55 -16.94 7.12
CA HIS A 424 25.23 -16.35 8.42
C HIS A 424 24.20 -17.18 9.15
N VAL A 425 23.04 -17.41 8.51
CA VAL A 425 21.94 -18.20 9.07
C VAL A 425 21.45 -19.22 8.06
N GLU A 426 21.20 -20.44 8.53
CA GLU A 426 20.47 -21.49 7.82
C GLU A 426 19.02 -21.53 8.31
N ILE A 427 18.08 -21.62 7.37
CA ILE A 427 16.69 -21.96 7.63
C ILE A 427 16.38 -23.29 6.94
N SER A 428 15.95 -24.26 7.73
CA SER A 428 15.62 -25.62 7.28
C SER A 428 14.20 -25.99 7.65
N VAL A 429 13.62 -26.92 6.89
CA VAL A 429 12.37 -27.59 7.27
C VAL A 429 12.76 -28.91 7.94
N LYS A 430 12.27 -29.14 9.15
CA LYS A 430 12.33 -30.44 9.82
C LYS A 430 10.97 -31.11 9.75
N VAL A 431 10.98 -32.39 9.37
CA VAL A 431 9.80 -33.26 9.39
C VAL A 431 10.02 -34.31 10.47
N ASP A 432 9.15 -34.34 11.48
CA ASP A 432 9.23 -35.31 12.56
C ASP A 432 8.61 -36.67 12.18
N GLU A 433 8.67 -37.65 13.10
CA GLU A 433 8.12 -38.99 12.89
C GLU A 433 6.58 -39.01 12.72
N SER A 434 5.89 -37.97 13.20
CA SER A 434 4.44 -37.78 13.04
C SER A 434 4.06 -37.09 11.72
N GLY A 435 5.06 -36.64 10.94
CA GLY A 435 4.87 -35.86 9.73
C GLY A 435 4.62 -34.37 9.99
N ARG A 436 4.75 -33.90 11.24
CA ARG A 436 4.70 -32.47 11.58
C ARG A 436 5.92 -31.79 10.98
N LYS A 437 5.69 -30.60 10.43
CA LYS A 437 6.71 -29.80 9.75
C LYS A 437 6.98 -28.53 10.54
N GLU A 438 8.25 -28.25 10.74
CA GLU A 438 8.74 -27.12 11.53
C GLU A 438 9.82 -26.39 10.73
N LEU A 439 9.77 -25.06 10.74
CA LEU A 439 10.89 -24.25 10.25
C LEU A 439 11.87 -24.02 11.38
N VAL A 440 13.15 -24.25 11.12
CA VAL A 440 14.21 -24.11 12.13
C VAL A 440 15.31 -23.20 11.62
N ALA A 441 15.66 -22.19 12.43
CA ALA A 441 16.80 -21.31 12.20
C ALA A 441 18.01 -21.75 13.02
N ARG A 442 19.19 -21.66 12.41
CA ARG A 442 20.49 -21.91 13.04
C ARG A 442 21.53 -20.92 12.54
N ASP A 443 22.40 -20.44 13.43
CA ASP A 443 23.57 -19.64 13.05
C ASP A 443 24.70 -20.55 12.53
N LEU A 444 25.38 -20.11 11.47
CA LEU A 444 26.39 -20.89 10.74
C LEU A 444 27.83 -20.55 11.15
N GLY A 445 28.05 -20.11 12.39
CA GLY A 445 29.35 -19.66 12.87
C GLY A 445 29.64 -18.22 12.46
N SER A 446 28.61 -17.37 12.52
CA SER A 446 28.71 -15.97 12.12
C SER A 446 29.59 -15.18 13.09
N THR A 447 30.34 -14.21 12.56
CA THR A 447 31.30 -13.40 13.32
C THR A 447 30.62 -12.42 14.27
N ASN A 448 29.43 -11.96 13.92
CA ASN A 448 28.72 -10.93 14.68
C ASN A 448 27.46 -11.47 15.41
N GLY A 449 27.17 -12.75 15.26
CA GLY A 449 26.03 -13.42 15.85
C GLY A 449 24.69 -13.06 15.18
N SER A 450 23.70 -13.90 15.47
CA SER A 450 22.32 -13.76 15.01
C SER A 450 21.35 -13.91 16.16
N TYR A 451 20.18 -13.28 16.08
CA TYR A 451 19.10 -13.53 17.03
C TYR A 451 17.73 -13.49 16.37
N VAL A 452 16.77 -14.17 16.98
CA VAL A 452 15.37 -14.12 16.60
C VAL A 452 14.58 -13.42 17.69
N LEU A 453 13.88 -12.36 17.31
CA LEU A 453 12.95 -11.66 18.17
C LEU A 453 11.56 -12.27 18.03
N ARG A 454 10.97 -12.66 19.16
CA ARG A 454 9.60 -13.16 19.25
C ARG A 454 8.77 -12.27 20.18
N GLN A 455 7.63 -11.83 19.69
CA GLN A 455 6.66 -11.07 20.48
C GLN A 455 5.57 -12.00 21.02
N SER A 456 5.32 -11.92 22.32
CA SER A 456 4.25 -12.63 23.02
C SER A 456 3.45 -11.62 23.84
N GLY A 457 2.39 -11.08 23.22
CA GLY A 457 1.54 -10.07 23.84
C GLY A 457 2.31 -8.77 24.11
N ARG A 458 2.53 -8.44 25.39
CA ARG A 458 3.34 -7.28 25.80
C ARG A 458 4.81 -7.62 26.10
N SER A 459 5.18 -8.89 26.01
CA SER A 459 6.54 -9.37 26.30
C SER A 459 7.31 -9.65 25.00
N GLU A 460 8.61 -9.37 25.02
CA GLU A 460 9.54 -9.59 23.91
C GLU A 460 10.63 -10.55 24.42
N MET A 461 10.93 -11.60 23.65
CA MET A 461 12.03 -12.53 23.91
C MET A 461 13.00 -12.51 22.74
N TYR A 462 14.30 -12.49 23.06
CA TYR A 462 15.41 -12.47 22.12
C TYR A 462 16.14 -13.82 22.20
N TYR A 463 15.91 -14.66 21.19
CA TYR A 463 16.58 -15.95 21.05
C TYR A 463 17.87 -15.77 20.28
N VAL A 464 18.98 -15.64 20.98
CA VAL A 464 20.31 -15.56 20.38
C VAL A 464 20.70 -16.95 19.88
N LEU A 465 20.97 -17.06 18.59
CA LEU A 465 21.43 -18.30 17.97
C LEU A 465 22.91 -18.46 18.25
N LYS A 466 23.29 -19.59 18.83
CA LYS A 466 24.67 -19.87 19.22
C LYS A 466 25.59 -19.87 18.00
N ASN A 467 26.67 -19.07 18.06
CA ASN A 467 27.74 -19.00 17.07
C ASN A 467 29.08 -19.49 17.67
N ASP A 468 30.18 -19.36 16.93
CA ASP A 468 31.51 -19.87 17.33
C ASP A 468 32.09 -19.14 18.55
N ASP A 469 31.73 -17.87 18.73
CA ASP A 469 32.09 -17.08 19.90
C ASP A 469 31.06 -17.35 21.01
N ASP A 470 31.41 -18.20 21.99
CA ASP A 470 30.53 -18.64 23.10
C ASP A 470 30.23 -17.48 24.08
N ILE A 471 29.53 -16.44 23.58
CA ILE A 471 29.19 -15.20 24.25
C ILE A 471 27.92 -15.43 25.08
N GLY A 472 28.02 -15.28 26.40
CA GLY A 472 26.91 -15.48 27.33
C GLY A 472 25.86 -14.36 27.29
N VAL A 473 24.70 -14.64 27.90
CA VAL A 473 23.54 -13.73 28.01
C VAL A 473 23.92 -12.33 28.51
N GLU A 474 24.81 -12.25 29.50
CA GLU A 474 25.27 -10.99 30.12
C GLU A 474 26.02 -10.07 29.16
N ALA A 475 26.59 -10.60 28.08
CA ALA A 475 27.25 -9.81 27.05
C ALA A 475 26.28 -9.42 25.92
N TRP A 476 25.28 -10.24 25.62
CA TRP A 476 24.25 -9.94 24.62
C TRP A 476 23.22 -8.92 25.09
N ALA A 477 22.77 -8.99 26.34
CA ALA A 477 21.75 -8.09 26.87
C ALA A 477 22.12 -6.60 26.73
N PRO A 478 23.37 -6.15 27.02
CA PRO A 478 23.82 -4.79 26.74
C PRO A 478 23.86 -4.42 25.25
N ILE A 479 24.27 -5.35 24.37
CA ILE A 479 24.32 -5.13 22.91
C ILE A 479 22.92 -4.88 22.36
N LEU A 480 21.94 -5.64 22.86
CA LEU A 480 20.53 -5.56 22.47
C LEU A 480 19.77 -4.44 23.20
N GLY A 481 20.34 -3.88 24.27
CA GLY A 481 19.71 -2.84 25.09
C GLY A 481 18.52 -3.35 25.90
N VAL A 482 18.56 -4.61 26.36
CA VAL A 482 17.47 -5.28 27.09
C VAL A 482 17.96 -5.90 28.41
N SER A 483 17.04 -6.39 29.24
CA SER A 483 17.43 -7.14 30.45
C SER A 483 17.89 -8.56 30.08
N PRO A 484 18.83 -9.16 30.84
CA PRO A 484 19.26 -10.55 30.66
C PRO A 484 18.10 -11.56 30.61
N GLU A 485 17.02 -11.30 31.37
CA GLU A 485 15.82 -12.15 31.44
C GLU A 485 15.05 -12.22 30.12
N ALA A 486 15.25 -11.24 29.23
CA ALA A 486 14.63 -11.20 27.90
C ALA A 486 15.48 -11.91 26.84
N VAL A 487 16.62 -12.50 27.21
CA VAL A 487 17.58 -13.12 26.29
C VAL A 487 17.73 -14.61 26.61
N GLU A 488 17.60 -15.44 25.59
CA GLU A 488 17.80 -16.89 25.66
C GLU A 488 18.79 -17.32 24.58
N ILE A 489 19.82 -18.09 24.92
CA ILE A 489 20.78 -18.61 23.95
C ILE A 489 20.38 -20.03 23.56
N VAL A 490 20.24 -20.29 22.28
CA VAL A 490 19.79 -21.58 21.73
C VAL A 490 20.67 -22.01 20.56
N ASP A 491 20.90 -23.32 20.41
CA ASP A 491 21.66 -23.87 19.27
C ASP A 491 20.86 -23.80 17.96
N GLU A 492 19.53 -23.97 18.08
CA GLU A 492 18.59 -23.85 16.98
C GLU A 492 17.23 -23.41 17.53
N LEU A 493 16.42 -22.74 16.70
CA LEU A 493 15.12 -22.24 17.11
C LEU A 493 14.04 -22.65 16.10
N GLU A 494 12.97 -23.29 16.59
CA GLU A 494 11.72 -23.43 15.83
C GLU A 494 11.13 -22.03 15.60
N LEU A 495 11.11 -21.60 14.35
CA LEU A 495 10.54 -20.33 13.92
C LEU A 495 9.01 -20.37 13.97
N ARG A 496 8.41 -19.23 14.23
CA ARG A 496 6.96 -19.01 14.26
C ARG A 496 6.59 -17.86 13.35
N ARG A 497 5.32 -17.83 12.95
CA ARG A 497 4.74 -16.68 12.25
C ARG A 497 4.95 -15.41 13.08
N GLY A 498 5.48 -14.36 12.45
CA GLY A 498 5.82 -13.09 13.09
C GLY A 498 7.20 -13.04 13.75
N ASP A 499 7.98 -14.14 13.76
CA ASP A 499 9.36 -14.09 14.23
C ASP A 499 10.22 -13.21 13.31
N ILE A 500 11.10 -12.43 13.92
CA ILE A 500 12.01 -11.53 13.23
C ILE A 500 13.44 -12.01 13.42
N ILE A 501 14.07 -12.48 12.36
CA ILE A 501 15.47 -12.91 12.32
C ILE A 501 16.33 -11.67 12.06
N ASN A 502 17.15 -11.29 13.03
CA ASN A 502 18.12 -10.22 12.92
C ASN A 502 19.53 -10.78 12.81
N LEU A 503 20.22 -10.29 11.81
CA LEU A 503 21.67 -10.37 11.69
C LEU A 503 22.26 -9.04 12.18
N CYS A 504 23.59 -8.95 12.17
CA CYS A 504 24.30 -7.71 12.51
C CYS A 504 23.72 -6.47 11.81
N ASN A 505 23.49 -6.54 10.48
CA ASN A 505 23.04 -5.40 9.70
C ASN A 505 21.84 -5.64 8.76
N SER A 506 21.23 -6.83 8.82
CA SER A 506 20.08 -7.20 7.99
C SER A 506 18.97 -7.88 8.81
N CYS A 507 17.73 -7.72 8.35
CA CYS A 507 16.53 -8.13 9.07
C CYS A 507 15.60 -8.93 8.15
N PHE A 508 15.04 -10.02 8.67
CA PHE A 508 14.10 -10.89 7.98
C PHE A 508 12.91 -11.25 8.88
N GLU A 509 11.75 -11.54 8.28
CA GLU A 509 10.48 -11.81 8.97
C GLU A 509 9.80 -13.03 8.35
N ILE A 510 9.22 -13.89 9.19
CA ILE A 510 8.40 -15.04 8.78
C ILE A 510 6.92 -14.63 8.76
N VAL A 511 6.25 -14.77 7.61
CA VAL A 511 4.86 -14.35 7.38
C VAL A 511 3.96 -15.52 7.04
#